data_AF-A0A024P983-F1
#
_entry.id   AF-A0A024P983-F1
#
_cell.length_a   1.000
_cell.length_b   1.000
_cell.length_c   1.000
_cell.angle_alpha   90.00
_cell.angle_beta   90.00
_cell.angle_gamma   90.00
#
_symmetry.space_group_name_H-M   'P 1'
#
loop_
_entity.id
_entity.type
_entity.pdbx_description
1 polymer ?
#
loop_
_entity_poly.entity_id
_entity_poly.type
_entity_poly.pdbx_seq_one_letter_code
_entity_poly.pdbx_strand_id
1 'polypeptide(L)'
;MNKHLLSLLLLPILLINFTLPVSADEGDKPVQNIETKSMSIDKKTKETDRFPEKEKQAKLADASKTDVERTVAVEATAYTALCEGCSGVTYTGIDLRAHPDQKVIAVDPNIIPLGSKVRVPGYGIAVAGDIGGDIEGHRIDIFMAQQEDALDYGRQQIEVEILN
;
A
#
# COMPACT_ATOMS: atom_id res chain seq x y z
N MET A 1 22.60 47.80 -37.66
CA MET A 1 24.01 47.54 -37.28
C MET A 1 24.41 48.57 -36.25
N ASN A 2 24.45 48.23 -34.97
CA ASN A 2 25.18 48.98 -33.95
C ASN A 2 25.61 47.98 -32.86
N LYS A 3 26.92 47.86 -32.69
CA LYS A 3 27.61 46.90 -31.83
C LYS A 3 27.94 47.60 -30.51
N HIS A 4 27.43 47.08 -29.40
CA HIS A 4 27.90 47.32 -28.03
C HIS A 4 27.78 45.94 -27.36
N LEU A 5 28.81 45.13 -27.14
CA LEU A 5 30.13 45.28 -26.50
C LEU A 5 30.06 45.85 -25.07
N LEU A 6 30.67 45.08 -24.15
CA LEU A 6 30.83 45.24 -22.70
C LEU A 6 29.60 44.82 -21.89
N SER A 7 29.66 43.96 -20.87
CA SER A 7 30.76 43.60 -19.97
C SER A 7 30.43 42.24 -19.34
N LEU A 8 31.29 41.24 -19.53
CA LEU A 8 31.18 39.94 -18.86
C LEU A 8 32.11 39.96 -17.63
N LEU A 9 31.56 40.35 -16.48
CA LEU A 9 32.24 40.25 -15.19
C LEU A 9 32.18 38.81 -14.71
N LEU A 10 33.23 38.04 -14.98
CA LEU A 10 33.51 36.78 -14.29
C LEU A 10 33.94 37.08 -12.85
N LEU A 11 33.03 36.85 -11.91
CA LEU A 11 33.34 36.76 -10.49
C LEU A 11 34.06 35.43 -10.21
N PRO A 12 35.19 35.41 -9.47
CA PRO A 12 35.84 34.17 -9.09
C PRO A 12 34.96 33.43 -8.07
N ILE A 13 34.52 32.22 -8.44
CA ILE A 13 33.85 31.29 -7.53
C ILE A 13 34.88 30.87 -6.48
N LEU A 14 34.73 31.40 -5.27
CA LEU A 14 35.48 31.01 -4.10
C LEU A 14 35.03 29.60 -3.67
N LEU A 15 35.79 28.57 -4.06
CA LEU A 15 35.62 27.20 -3.56
C LEU A 15 36.05 27.16 -2.10
N ILE A 16 35.08 27.29 -1.19
CA ILE A 16 35.26 27.04 0.23
C ILE A 16 35.28 25.52 0.42
N ASN A 17 36.48 24.95 0.58
CA ASN A 17 36.63 23.58 1.07
C ASN A 17 36.21 23.54 2.54
N PHE A 18 34.96 23.14 2.80
CA PHE A 18 34.45 22.93 4.14
C PHE A 18 34.77 21.49 4.57
N THR A 19 35.97 21.30 5.11
CA THR A 19 36.35 20.07 5.82
C THR A 19 35.77 20.13 7.22
N LEU A 20 34.81 19.25 7.52
CA LEU A 20 34.35 19.04 8.88
C LEU A 20 35.39 18.25 9.70
N PRO A 21 35.74 18.70 10.91
CA PRO A 21 36.49 17.88 11.85
C PRO A 21 35.54 16.88 12.53
N VAL A 22 35.68 15.59 12.22
CA VAL A 22 35.17 14.52 13.08
C VAL A 22 36.24 14.25 14.13
N SER A 23 36.07 14.88 15.30
CA SER A 23 36.78 14.51 16.52
C SER A 23 36.07 13.33 17.18
N ALA A 24 36.89 12.36 17.57
CA ALA A 24 36.56 11.18 18.35
C ALA A 24 35.99 11.52 19.72
N ASP A 25 35.18 10.61 20.26
CA ASP A 25 35.18 10.32 21.69
C ASP A 25 35.02 8.81 21.90
N GLU A 26 36.06 8.21 22.50
CA GLU A 26 36.11 6.86 23.02
C GLU A 26 35.73 6.88 24.50
N GLY A 27 34.83 5.98 24.92
CA GLY A 27 34.53 5.72 26.34
C GLY A 27 33.54 4.55 26.47
N ASP A 28 33.99 3.30 26.44
CA ASP A 28 34.47 2.49 27.59
C ASP A 28 33.34 1.63 28.23
N LYS A 29 33.37 0.32 27.92
CA LYS A 29 33.36 -0.85 28.85
C LYS A 29 32.49 -2.05 28.44
N PRO A 30 32.98 -3.27 28.75
CA PRO A 30 32.51 -4.52 28.18
C PRO A 30 31.37 -5.14 29.00
N VAL A 31 30.38 -5.70 28.32
CA VAL A 31 29.37 -6.56 28.96
C VAL A 31 29.62 -8.00 28.58
N GLN A 32 29.70 -8.79 29.64
CA GLN A 32 30.13 -10.18 29.71
C GLN A 32 29.08 -11.15 29.16
N ASN A 33 29.62 -12.26 28.66
CA ASN A 33 28.99 -13.53 28.32
C ASN A 33 27.69 -13.86 29.07
N ILE A 34 26.68 -14.28 28.31
CA ILE A 34 25.67 -15.22 28.80
C ILE A 34 25.75 -16.45 27.90
N GLU A 35 26.27 -17.53 28.49
CA GLU A 35 26.09 -18.90 28.02
C GLU A 35 24.61 -19.22 27.84
N THR A 36 24.24 -19.68 26.65
CA THR A 36 23.13 -20.62 26.51
C THR A 36 23.52 -21.71 25.55
N LYS A 37 24.28 -22.65 26.13
CA LYS A 37 24.14 -24.10 26.00
C LYS A 37 23.44 -24.59 24.72
N SER A 38 24.28 -25.05 23.80
CA SER A 38 23.96 -26.03 22.77
C SER A 38 23.41 -27.33 23.38
N MET A 39 22.33 -27.84 22.79
CA MET A 39 21.95 -29.25 22.88
C MET A 39 21.50 -29.73 21.50
N SER A 40 22.19 -30.77 21.04
CA SER A 40 22.06 -31.41 19.74
C SER A 40 20.98 -32.49 19.73
N ILE A 41 20.23 -32.53 18.62
CA ILE A 41 19.76 -33.68 17.83
C ILE A 41 19.50 -35.02 18.56
N ASP A 42 18.26 -35.50 18.46
CA ASP A 42 18.03 -36.94 18.29
C ASP A 42 16.98 -37.21 17.20
N LYS A 43 17.37 -38.05 16.24
CA LYS A 43 16.62 -38.47 15.06
C LYS A 43 16.21 -39.91 15.28
N LYS A 44 14.90 -40.22 15.35
CA LYS A 44 14.43 -41.60 15.19
C LYS A 44 13.08 -41.68 14.48
N THR A 45 13.17 -42.20 13.26
CA THR A 45 12.11 -42.68 12.37
C THR A 45 11.25 -43.75 13.04
N LYS A 46 9.91 -43.66 12.90
CA LYS A 46 9.10 -44.83 12.54
C LYS A 46 7.73 -44.44 11.95
N GLU A 47 7.58 -44.86 10.71
CA GLU A 47 6.38 -45.04 9.90
C GLU A 47 5.30 -45.88 10.59
N THR A 48 4.02 -45.46 10.48
CA THR A 48 2.85 -46.35 10.50
C THR A 48 1.67 -45.71 9.75
N ASP A 49 1.41 -46.27 8.56
CA ASP A 49 0.14 -46.60 7.92
C ASP A 49 -1.09 -45.67 7.95
N ARG A 50 -1.46 -45.24 6.73
CA ARG A 50 -2.79 -45.36 6.07
C ARG A 50 -4.01 -45.53 7.00
N PHE A 51 -4.93 -44.57 6.96
CA PHE A 51 -6.28 -44.72 6.38
C PHE A 51 -6.83 -43.33 5.96
N PRO A 52 -7.58 -43.21 4.85
CA PRO A 52 -8.10 -41.96 4.34
C PRO A 52 -9.47 -41.66 4.96
N GLU A 53 -9.69 -40.41 5.41
CA GLU A 53 -11.05 -39.94 5.69
C GLU A 53 -11.35 -38.69 4.87
N LYS A 54 -12.40 -38.85 4.08
CA LYS A 54 -12.94 -37.98 3.07
C LYS A 54 -14.13 -37.26 3.68
N GLU A 55 -14.36 -36.02 3.24
CA GLU A 55 -15.58 -35.22 3.41
C GLU A 55 -15.83 -34.73 4.86
N LYS A 56 -16.11 -33.45 5.15
CA LYS A 56 -17.12 -32.60 4.50
C LYS A 56 -17.01 -31.15 5.03
N GLN A 57 -17.15 -30.19 4.12
CA GLN A 57 -17.88 -28.92 4.28
C GLN A 57 -17.39 -27.85 5.26
N ALA A 58 -16.84 -26.78 4.67
CA ALA A 58 -17.40 -25.44 4.86
C ALA A 58 -17.57 -24.78 3.48
N LYS A 59 -18.76 -24.97 2.90
CA LYS A 59 -19.29 -24.20 1.78
C LYS A 59 -20.13 -23.08 2.37
N LEU A 60 -19.67 -21.84 2.27
CA LEU A 60 -20.43 -20.58 2.45
C LEU A 60 -19.86 -19.64 1.37
N ALA A 61 -20.49 -19.59 0.19
CA ALA A 61 -21.45 -18.54 -0.21
C ALA A 61 -20.71 -17.21 -0.43
N ASP A 62 -20.59 -16.68 -1.65
CA ASP A 62 -21.70 -16.38 -2.53
C ASP A 62 -21.24 -16.39 -4.01
N ALA A 63 -21.74 -17.35 -4.78
CA ALA A 63 -21.72 -17.28 -6.24
C ALA A 63 -23.11 -16.82 -6.70
N SER A 64 -23.59 -15.72 -6.13
CA SER A 64 -24.49 -14.85 -6.87
C SER A 64 -23.82 -14.57 -8.20
N LYS A 65 -24.54 -14.79 -9.32
CA LYS A 65 -24.10 -14.29 -10.61
C LYS A 65 -24.08 -12.77 -10.48
N THR A 66 -22.94 -12.23 -10.06
CA THR A 66 -22.74 -10.80 -10.05
C THR A 66 -22.50 -10.39 -11.49
N ASP A 67 -23.57 -9.92 -12.14
CA ASP A 67 -23.51 -9.49 -13.52
C ASP A 67 -22.64 -8.23 -13.60
N VAL A 68 -21.69 -8.25 -14.54
CA VAL A 68 -20.84 -7.09 -14.83
C VAL A 68 -21.68 -6.11 -15.64
N GLU A 69 -21.94 -4.94 -15.08
CA GLU A 69 -22.65 -3.85 -15.76
C GLU A 69 -21.72 -3.17 -16.76
N ARG A 70 -20.50 -2.84 -16.31
CA ARG A 70 -19.54 -2.06 -17.09
C ARG A 70 -18.11 -2.32 -16.63
N THR A 71 -17.19 -2.37 -17.58
CA THR A 71 -15.75 -2.36 -17.30
C THR A 71 -15.16 -0.98 -17.61
N VAL A 72 -14.26 -0.51 -16.75
CA VAL A 72 -13.60 0.80 -16.88
C VAL A 72 -12.10 0.63 -16.64
N ALA A 73 -11.29 1.15 -17.58
CA ALA A 73 -9.85 1.28 -17.39
C ALA A 73 -9.56 2.51 -16.51
N VAL A 74 -8.75 2.33 -15.47
CA VAL A 74 -8.44 3.36 -14.48
C VAL A 74 -6.97 3.34 -14.07
N GLU A 75 -6.46 4.50 -13.71
CA GLU A 75 -5.22 4.61 -12.94
C GLU A 75 -5.55 4.37 -11.46
N ALA A 76 -4.99 3.31 -10.89
CA ALA A 76 -5.19 2.95 -9.49
C ALA A 76 -3.96 3.30 -8.64
N THR A 77 -4.21 3.92 -7.49
CA THR A 77 -3.26 4.07 -6.39
C THR A 77 -3.79 3.36 -5.13
N ALA A 78 -3.05 3.44 -4.02
CA ALA A 78 -3.52 2.99 -2.72
C ALA A 78 -3.32 4.06 -1.63
N TYR A 79 -4.24 4.09 -0.67
CA TYR A 79 -4.19 4.96 0.50
C TYR A 79 -4.43 4.19 1.80
N THR A 80 -4.09 4.81 2.92
CA THR A 80 -4.36 4.27 4.26
C THR A 80 -5.16 5.26 5.11
N ALA A 81 -5.79 4.75 6.16
CA ALA A 81 -6.59 5.56 7.10
C ALA A 81 -5.73 6.25 8.18
N LEU A 82 -4.42 6.01 8.19
CA LEU A 82 -3.49 6.37 9.27
C LEU A 82 -2.48 7.44 8.85
N CYS A 83 -2.91 8.42 8.06
CA CYS A 83 -2.14 9.62 7.76
C CYS A 83 -2.33 10.73 8.82
N GLU A 84 -1.32 11.60 8.96
CA GLU A 84 -1.39 12.77 9.85
C GLU A 84 -2.56 13.67 9.44
N GLY A 85 -3.44 13.99 10.39
CA GLY A 85 -4.63 14.82 10.15
C GLY A 85 -5.82 14.09 9.52
N CYS A 86 -5.70 12.82 9.14
CA CYS A 86 -6.80 12.05 8.56
C CYS A 86 -7.82 11.66 9.65
N SER A 87 -9.12 11.69 9.33
CA SER A 87 -10.17 11.20 10.23
C SER A 87 -10.24 9.67 10.24
N GLY A 88 -9.87 9.02 9.14
CA GLY A 88 -10.10 7.61 8.89
C GLY A 88 -11.55 7.28 8.50
N VAL A 89 -12.39 8.29 8.31
CA VAL A 89 -13.80 8.15 7.94
C VAL A 89 -13.98 8.58 6.49
N THR A 90 -14.53 7.68 5.67
CA THR A 90 -14.76 7.94 4.24
C THR A 90 -15.92 8.91 4.02
N TYR A 91 -16.07 9.40 2.79
CA TYR A 91 -17.19 10.24 2.37
C TYR A 91 -18.58 9.64 2.69
N THR A 92 -18.71 8.32 2.57
CA THR A 92 -19.98 7.62 2.90
C THR A 92 -20.14 7.28 4.38
N GLY A 93 -19.18 7.67 5.23
CA GLY A 93 -19.25 7.51 6.67
C GLY A 93 -18.69 6.19 7.20
N ILE A 94 -17.87 5.48 6.41
CA ILE A 94 -17.24 4.24 6.84
C ILE A 94 -16.00 4.56 7.67
N ASP A 95 -15.94 4.08 8.92
CA ASP A 95 -14.74 4.18 9.76
C ASP A 95 -13.76 3.03 9.44
N LEU A 96 -12.73 3.36 8.67
CA LEU A 96 -11.72 2.41 8.21
C LEU A 96 -10.70 2.01 9.30
N ARG A 97 -10.66 2.75 10.42
CA ARG A 97 -9.82 2.38 11.57
C ARG A 97 -10.53 1.33 12.42
N ALA A 98 -11.85 1.45 12.55
CA ALA A 98 -12.68 0.44 13.19
C ALA A 98 -12.87 -0.82 12.31
N HIS A 99 -12.81 -0.65 10.98
CA HIS A 99 -13.03 -1.72 10.00
C HIS A 99 -11.87 -1.85 8.99
N PRO A 100 -10.67 -2.23 9.44
CA PRO A 100 -9.47 -2.30 8.59
C PRO A 100 -9.53 -3.41 7.52
N ASP A 101 -10.42 -4.38 7.67
CA ASP A 101 -10.66 -5.46 6.72
C ASP A 101 -11.66 -5.09 5.61
N GLN A 102 -12.32 -3.94 5.73
CA GLN A 102 -13.32 -3.50 4.77
C GLN A 102 -12.69 -3.14 3.43
N LYS A 103 -13.32 -3.57 2.34
CA LYS A 103 -12.89 -3.27 0.98
C LYS A 103 -13.58 -2.01 0.47
N VAL A 104 -12.87 -0.89 0.48
CA VAL A 104 -13.36 0.42 0.05
C VAL A 104 -12.40 1.02 -0.96
N ILE A 105 -12.96 1.69 -1.97
CA ILE A 105 -12.21 2.50 -2.93
C ILE A 105 -12.73 3.93 -2.92
N ALA A 106 -11.82 4.88 -3.10
CA ALA A 106 -12.13 6.25 -3.47
C ALA A 106 -12.24 6.37 -4.99
N VAL A 107 -13.22 7.14 -5.47
CA VAL A 107 -13.55 7.26 -6.90
C VAL A 107 -14.00 8.67 -7.28
N ASP A 108 -14.02 8.96 -8.58
CA ASP A 108 -14.83 10.04 -9.14
C ASP A 108 -16.29 9.56 -9.31
N PRO A 109 -17.29 10.15 -8.60
CA PRO A 109 -18.69 9.76 -8.69
C PRO A 109 -19.32 9.90 -10.09
N ASN A 110 -18.74 10.70 -10.98
CA ASN A 110 -19.22 10.84 -12.36
C ASN A 110 -18.85 9.64 -13.24
N ILE A 111 -17.83 8.87 -12.85
CA ILE A 111 -17.36 7.68 -13.58
C ILE A 111 -17.81 6.40 -12.89
N ILE A 112 -17.68 6.34 -11.56
CA ILE A 112 -18.12 5.22 -10.72
C ILE A 112 -19.01 5.79 -9.62
N PRO A 113 -20.35 5.59 -9.68
CA PRO A 113 -21.24 6.13 -8.66
C PRO A 113 -20.91 5.61 -7.25
N LEU A 114 -21.05 6.47 -6.24
CA LEU A 114 -20.90 6.06 -4.85
C LEU A 114 -21.93 4.97 -4.49
N GLY A 115 -21.50 4.01 -3.67
CA GLY A 115 -22.27 2.82 -3.31
C GLY A 115 -22.13 1.65 -4.28
N SER A 116 -21.56 1.86 -5.47
CA SER A 116 -21.32 0.79 -6.45
C SER A 116 -20.48 -0.34 -5.86
N LYS A 117 -20.78 -1.57 -6.25
CA LYS A 117 -19.90 -2.71 -6.04
C LYS A 117 -18.94 -2.79 -7.21
N VAL A 118 -17.64 -2.83 -6.91
CA VAL A 118 -16.59 -2.80 -7.92
C VAL A 118 -15.64 -3.96 -7.68
N ARG A 119 -15.47 -4.83 -8.68
CA ARG A 119 -14.44 -5.87 -8.65
C ARG A 119 -13.13 -5.25 -9.09
N VAL A 120 -12.16 -5.26 -8.18
CA VAL A 120 -10.79 -4.77 -8.40
C VAL A 120 -9.86 -5.99 -8.50
N PRO A 121 -9.14 -6.18 -9.61
CA PRO A 121 -8.21 -7.29 -9.78
C PRO A 121 -7.20 -7.38 -8.62
N GLY A 122 -7.03 -8.58 -8.07
CA GLY A 122 -6.11 -8.84 -6.94
C GLY A 122 -6.56 -8.31 -5.57
N TYR A 123 -7.58 -7.45 -5.50
CA TYR A 123 -8.08 -6.86 -4.25
C TYR A 123 -9.44 -7.43 -3.80
N GLY A 124 -10.31 -7.77 -4.76
CA GLY A 124 -11.63 -8.34 -4.53
C GLY A 124 -12.78 -7.39 -4.86
N ILE A 125 -13.98 -7.67 -4.34
CA ILE A 125 -15.14 -6.80 -4.51
C ILE A 125 -15.10 -5.73 -3.40
N ALA A 126 -15.03 -4.47 -3.84
CA ALA A 126 -15.01 -3.30 -2.98
C ALA A 126 -16.29 -2.47 -3.13
N VAL A 127 -16.53 -1.58 -2.17
CA VAL A 127 -17.55 -0.53 -2.27
C VAL A 127 -16.87 0.76 -2.72
N ALA A 128 -17.46 1.43 -3.71
CA ALA A 128 -17.15 2.83 -4.02
C ALA A 128 -17.69 3.71 -2.88
N GLY A 129 -16.88 3.86 -1.83
CA GLY A 129 -17.33 4.40 -0.54
C GLY A 129 -16.66 5.72 -0.16
N ASP A 130 -15.72 6.20 -0.95
CA ASP A 130 -14.97 7.41 -0.63
C ASP A 130 -14.76 8.31 -1.84
N ILE A 131 -14.36 9.55 -1.59
CA ILE A 131 -13.88 10.50 -2.60
C ILE A 131 -12.57 11.12 -2.13
N GLY A 132 -11.69 11.46 -3.07
CA GLY A 132 -10.45 12.17 -2.77
C GLY A 132 -10.29 13.38 -3.67
N GLY A 133 -9.64 14.43 -3.17
CA GLY A 133 -9.45 15.68 -3.93
C GLY A 133 -8.71 15.48 -5.25
N ASP A 134 -7.78 14.52 -5.30
CA ASP A 134 -7.02 14.21 -6.51
C ASP A 134 -7.57 12.98 -7.27
N ILE A 135 -8.70 12.41 -6.83
CA ILE A 135 -9.32 11.21 -7.41
C ILE A 135 -10.43 11.66 -8.38
N GLU A 136 -10.00 12.20 -9.51
CA GLU A 136 -10.87 12.74 -10.55
C GLU A 136 -10.73 11.93 -11.86
N GLY A 137 -11.82 11.82 -12.62
CA GLY A 137 -11.87 11.10 -13.88
C GLY A 137 -11.67 9.59 -13.72
N HIS A 138 -10.84 9.01 -14.59
CA HIS A 138 -10.55 7.57 -14.62
C HIS A 138 -9.43 7.21 -13.62
N ARG A 139 -9.58 7.66 -12.37
CA ARG A 139 -8.66 7.39 -11.28
C ARG A 139 -9.41 6.80 -10.10
N ILE A 140 -8.78 5.85 -9.42
CA ILE A 140 -9.28 5.29 -8.16
C ILE A 140 -8.15 5.25 -7.12
N ASP A 141 -8.53 5.21 -5.85
CA ASP A 141 -7.61 4.95 -4.74
C ASP A 141 -8.11 3.78 -3.89
N ILE A 142 -7.28 2.77 -3.69
CA ILE A 142 -7.66 1.53 -3.02
C ILE A 142 -7.27 1.62 -1.55
N PHE A 143 -8.22 1.41 -0.65
CA PHE A 143 -7.92 1.39 0.78
C PHE A 143 -7.08 0.16 1.13
N MET A 144 -5.97 0.39 1.80
CA MET A 144 -5.15 -0.65 2.42
C MET A 144 -4.90 -0.28 3.88
N ALA A 145 -5.05 -1.26 4.77
CA ALA A 145 -4.90 -1.03 6.19
C ALA A 145 -3.43 -0.77 6.58
N GLN A 146 -2.50 -1.51 5.97
CA GLN A 146 -1.07 -1.39 6.23
C GLN A 146 -0.43 -0.43 5.22
N GLN A 147 0.52 0.37 5.70
CA GLN A 147 1.22 1.35 4.86
C GLN A 147 2.13 0.66 3.85
N GLU A 148 2.76 -0.43 4.26
CA GLU A 148 3.64 -1.24 3.43
C GLU A 148 2.89 -1.79 2.21
N ASP A 149 1.68 -2.31 2.40
CA ASP A 149 0.83 -2.81 1.31
C ASP A 149 0.51 -1.71 0.29
N ALA A 150 0.19 -0.50 0.77
CA ALA A 150 -0.11 0.64 -0.09
C ALA A 150 1.12 1.09 -0.91
N LEU A 151 2.29 1.09 -0.30
CA LEU A 151 3.56 1.41 -0.96
C LEU A 151 3.93 0.36 -2.00
N ASP A 152 3.77 -0.93 -1.67
CA ASP A 152 4.06 -2.04 -2.56
C ASP A 152 3.08 -2.10 -3.74
N TYR A 153 1.82 -1.72 -3.53
CA TYR A 153 0.83 -1.64 -4.60
C TYR A 153 1.19 -0.58 -5.66
N GLY A 154 1.72 0.56 -5.21
CA GLY A 154 2.17 1.64 -6.08
C GLY A 154 1.06 2.24 -6.96
N ARG A 155 1.44 2.71 -8.15
CA ARG A 155 0.52 3.26 -9.15
C ARG A 155 0.51 2.35 -10.37
N GLN A 156 -0.68 1.95 -10.82
CA GLN A 156 -0.80 1.04 -11.96
C GLN A 156 -2.08 1.28 -12.76
N GLN A 157 -2.05 0.93 -14.04
CA GLN A 157 -3.22 0.94 -14.91
C GLN A 157 -3.91 -0.43 -14.82
N ILE A 158 -5.19 -0.43 -14.46
CA ILE A 158 -5.99 -1.65 -14.32
C ILE A 158 -7.37 -1.48 -14.96
N GLU A 159 -8.03 -2.59 -15.23
CA GLU A 159 -9.45 -2.61 -15.57
C GLU A 159 -10.25 -3.07 -14.35
N VAL A 160 -11.27 -2.30 -13.98
CA VAL A 160 -12.20 -2.63 -12.90
C VAL A 160 -13.59 -2.89 -13.46
N GLU A 161 -14.34 -3.75 -12.80
CA GLU A 161 -15.69 -4.13 -13.22
C GLU A 161 -16.70 -3.59 -12.21
N ILE A 162 -17.61 -2.74 -12.69
CA ILE A 162 -18.78 -2.25 -11.95
C ILE A 162 -19.87 -3.31 -12.05
N LEU A 163 -20.48 -3.61 -10.91
CA LEU A 163 -21.36 -4.74 -10.70
C LEU A 163 -22.79 -4.27 -10.41
N ASN A 164 -23.79 -5.01 -10.91
CA ASN A 164 -25.22 -4.76 -10.69
C ASN A 164 -25.83 -5.65 -9.61
#